data_AF-A0A7W8HBI6-F1
#
_entry.id   AF-A0A7W8HBI6-F1
#
_cell.length_a   1.000
_cell.length_b   1.000
_cell.length_c   1.000
_cell.angle_alpha   90.00
_cell.angle_beta   90.00
_cell.angle_gamma   90.00
#
_symmetry.space_group_name_H-M   'P 1'
#
loop_
_entity.id
_entity.type
_entity.pdbx_description
1 polymer ?
#
loop_
_entity_poly.entity_id
_entity_poly.type
_entity_poly.pdbx_seq_one_letter_code
_entity_poly.pdbx_strand_id
1 'polypeptide(L)'
;MFLKKYRIFAALALCLILSCTGCSKDLILDGYNNLLHFTSQFALTPKKNLQGEKTEGSDTYTGSYTANYENFSGTEYLFGGTGLIREKGNDLTVTYKLKADSGSVRLYQTRGTDEQLIADTSASDTYILSLTSQDNYIAIECDDFCGSLQISVK
;
A
#
# COMPACT_ATOMS: atom_id res chain seq x y z
N MET A 1 19.33 -57.92 16.73
CA MET A 1 18.71 -57.47 15.45
C MET A 1 17.47 -56.57 15.62
N PHE A 2 17.02 -56.25 16.85
CA PHE A 2 15.79 -55.46 17.08
C PHE A 2 16.01 -53.94 17.23
N LEU A 3 17.18 -53.50 17.70
CA LEU A 3 17.46 -52.07 17.96
C LEU A 3 17.67 -51.23 16.68
N LYS A 4 18.07 -51.87 15.57
CA LYS A 4 18.30 -51.21 14.27
C LYS A 4 16.99 -50.90 13.54
N LYS A 5 15.95 -51.72 13.73
CA LYS A 5 14.61 -51.54 13.14
C LYS A 5 13.83 -50.38 13.79
N TYR A 6 13.95 -50.22 15.11
CA TYR A 6 13.28 -49.14 15.85
C TYR A 6 13.79 -47.75 15.46
N ARG A 7 15.10 -47.61 15.20
CA ARG A 7 15.71 -46.35 14.73
C ARG A 7 15.22 -45.93 13.35
N ILE A 8 14.98 -46.89 12.45
CA ILE A 8 14.46 -46.62 11.10
C ILE A 8 12.98 -46.22 11.18
N PHE A 9 12.19 -46.90 12.02
CA PHE A 9 10.77 -46.55 12.23
C PHE A 9 10.59 -45.18 12.90
N ALA A 10 11.42 -44.84 13.89
CA ALA A 10 11.38 -43.54 14.56
C ALA A 10 11.78 -42.39 13.61
N ALA A 11 12.76 -42.60 12.72
CA ALA A 11 13.17 -41.62 11.72
C ALA A 11 12.08 -41.37 10.65
N LEU A 12 11.38 -42.43 10.22
CA LEU A 12 10.31 -42.33 9.23
C LEU A 12 9.06 -41.65 9.80
N ALA A 13 8.71 -41.93 11.06
CA ALA A 13 7.62 -41.27 11.77
C ALA A 13 7.91 -39.77 12.02
N LEU A 14 9.16 -39.40 12.30
CA LEU A 14 9.57 -38.00 12.44
C LEU A 14 9.45 -37.22 11.11
N CYS A 15 9.74 -37.84 9.97
CA CYS A 15 9.56 -37.23 8.65
C CYS A 15 8.09 -36.96 8.30
N LEU A 16 7.16 -37.82 8.73
CA LEU A 16 5.73 -37.67 8.46
C LEU A 16 5.08 -36.53 9.27
N ILE A 17 5.60 -36.23 10.46
CA ILE A 17 5.09 -35.12 11.31
C ILE A 17 5.59 -33.76 10.78
N LEU A 18 6.76 -33.72 10.12
CA LEU A 18 7.31 -32.54 9.45
C LEU A 18 6.57 -32.16 8.16
N SER A 19 5.85 -33.08 7.53
CA SER A 19 5.03 -32.80 6.34
C SER A 19 3.66 -32.15 6.64
N CYS A 20 3.27 -32.04 7.92
CA CYS A 20 1.99 -31.45 8.31
C CYS A 20 2.08 -30.03 8.87
N THR A 21 3.27 -29.43 9.00
CA THR A 21 3.36 -27.98 9.15
C THR A 21 3.31 -27.34 7.76
N GLY A 22 2.15 -27.47 7.12
CA GLY A 22 1.72 -26.62 6.01
C GLY A 22 1.48 -25.18 6.47
N CYS A 23 2.38 -24.63 7.29
CA CYS A 23 2.42 -23.21 7.58
C CYS A 23 3.07 -22.53 6.38
N SER A 24 2.17 -22.18 5.46
CA SER A 24 2.21 -20.91 4.77
C SER A 24 3.10 -20.82 3.53
N LYS A 25 2.89 -21.74 2.58
CA LYS A 25 3.22 -21.45 1.17
C LYS A 25 2.58 -20.13 0.73
N ASP A 26 1.37 -19.82 1.23
CA ASP A 26 0.68 -18.55 0.96
C ASP A 26 1.40 -17.35 1.61
N LEU A 27 1.94 -17.46 2.83
CA LEU A 27 2.70 -16.37 3.47
C LEU A 27 4.08 -16.14 2.81
N ILE A 28 4.69 -17.19 2.24
CA ILE A 28 5.96 -17.06 1.50
C ILE A 28 5.71 -16.49 0.10
N LEU A 29 4.62 -16.88 -0.58
CA LEU A 29 4.22 -16.29 -1.86
C LEU A 29 3.76 -14.84 -1.69
N ASP A 30 2.93 -14.54 -0.69
CA ASP A 30 2.55 -13.16 -0.34
C ASP A 30 3.79 -12.36 0.06
N GLY A 31 4.73 -12.96 0.79
CA GLY A 31 6.02 -12.35 1.13
C GLY A 31 6.89 -12.04 -0.09
N TYR A 32 6.91 -12.92 -1.10
CA TYR A 32 7.65 -12.72 -2.35
C TYR A 32 6.97 -11.70 -3.28
N ASN A 33 5.63 -11.73 -3.37
CA ASN A 33 4.86 -10.75 -4.14
C ASN A 33 4.98 -9.36 -3.50
N ASN A 34 4.99 -9.29 -2.16
CA ASN A 34 5.27 -8.06 -1.42
C ASN A 34 6.72 -7.59 -1.57
N LEU A 35 7.71 -8.48 -1.70
CA LEU A 35 9.12 -8.08 -1.83
C LEU A 35 9.44 -7.41 -3.19
N LEU A 36 8.70 -7.76 -4.25
CA LEU A 36 8.83 -7.13 -5.58
C LEU A 36 8.20 -5.72 -5.65
N HIS A 37 7.45 -5.29 -4.64
CA HIS A 37 6.93 -3.92 -4.54
C HIS A 37 7.98 -2.90 -4.04
N PHE A 38 9.17 -3.33 -3.64
CA PHE A 38 10.21 -2.48 -3.04
C PHE A 38 11.43 -2.35 -3.94
N THR A 39 11.32 -1.53 -4.99
CA THR A 39 12.50 -0.92 -5.63
C THR A 39 12.34 0.58 -5.89
N SER A 40 11.23 1.19 -5.45
CA SER A 40 11.06 2.65 -5.46
C SER A 40 11.64 3.29 -4.21
N GLN A 41 11.88 4.60 -4.32
CA GLN A 41 12.13 5.48 -3.19
C GLN A 41 10.90 5.64 -2.26
N PHE A 42 9.71 5.22 -2.69
CA PHE A 42 8.45 5.42 -1.99
C PHE A 42 7.68 4.10 -1.84
N ALA A 43 7.69 3.51 -0.65
CA ALA A 43 6.82 2.38 -0.35
C ALA A 43 5.42 2.88 0.05
N LEU A 44 4.37 2.19 -0.39
CA LEU A 44 3.01 2.44 0.12
C LEU A 44 3.00 2.32 1.64
N THR A 45 2.29 3.23 2.31
CA THR A 45 2.15 3.15 3.77
C THR A 45 1.38 1.88 4.12
N PRO A 46 1.94 0.99 4.97
CA PRO A 46 1.26 -0.24 5.35
C PRO A 46 -0.11 0.07 5.95
N LYS A 47 -1.14 -0.72 5.62
CA LYS A 47 -2.52 -0.48 6.07
C LYS A 47 -2.65 -0.26 7.58
N LYS A 48 -1.88 -1.00 8.38
CA LYS A 48 -1.85 -0.88 9.85
C LYS A 48 -1.23 0.42 10.39
N ASN A 49 -0.48 1.13 9.55
CA ASN A 49 0.17 2.40 9.88
C ASN A 49 -0.61 3.61 9.32
N LEU A 50 -1.66 3.36 8.53
CA LEU A 50 -2.52 4.42 8.04
C LEU A 50 -3.36 5.02 9.18
N GLN A 51 -3.58 6.32 9.15
CA GLN A 51 -4.47 7.03 10.07
C GLN A 51 -5.94 6.74 9.78
N GLY A 52 -6.26 6.37 8.53
CA GLY A 52 -7.61 6.09 8.07
C GLY A 52 -7.86 4.67 7.57
N GLU A 53 -9.06 4.47 7.06
CA GLU A 53 -9.50 3.21 6.48
C GLU A 53 -9.26 3.22 4.95
N LYS A 54 -8.53 2.22 4.47
CA LYS A 54 -8.29 1.99 3.03
C LYS A 54 -9.05 0.76 2.54
N THR A 55 -9.80 0.94 1.46
CA THR A 55 -10.40 -0.13 0.64
C THR A 55 -9.60 -0.27 -0.66
N GLU A 56 -9.10 -1.46 -0.94
CA GLU A 56 -8.31 -1.74 -2.14
C GLU A 56 -9.21 -1.87 -3.38
N GLY A 57 -8.71 -1.39 -4.52
CA GLY A 57 -9.33 -1.57 -5.83
C GLY A 57 -8.85 -2.85 -6.53
N SER A 58 -8.87 -2.84 -7.85
CA SER A 58 -8.38 -3.99 -8.64
C SER A 58 -6.86 -4.05 -8.75
N ASP A 59 -6.17 -2.96 -8.42
CA ASP A 59 -4.72 -2.82 -8.43
C ASP A 59 -4.27 -1.83 -7.33
N THR A 60 -2.97 -1.63 -7.17
CA THR A 60 -2.42 -0.75 -6.13
C THR A 60 -2.65 0.75 -6.39
N TYR A 61 -3.13 1.12 -7.58
CA TYR A 61 -3.43 2.51 -7.96
C TYR A 61 -4.89 2.89 -7.71
N THR A 62 -5.78 1.91 -7.53
CA THR A 62 -7.24 2.12 -7.43
C THR A 62 -7.77 1.76 -6.05
N GLY A 63 -8.91 2.34 -5.67
CA GLY A 63 -9.57 2.07 -4.39
C GLY A 63 -10.16 3.32 -3.75
N SER A 64 -10.30 3.29 -2.42
CA SER A 64 -10.71 4.45 -1.63
C SER A 64 -9.99 4.52 -0.30
N TYR A 65 -9.86 5.72 0.23
CA TYR A 65 -9.28 6.00 1.54
C TYR A 65 -10.07 7.09 2.24
N THR A 66 -10.30 6.93 3.55
CA THR A 66 -10.98 7.91 4.39
C THR A 66 -10.27 8.02 5.73
N ALA A 67 -9.86 9.24 6.11
CA ALA A 67 -9.18 9.53 7.36
C ALA A 67 -9.71 10.80 8.00
N ASN A 68 -9.71 10.82 9.34
CA ASN A 68 -9.75 12.02 10.14
C ASN A 68 -8.39 12.14 10.83
N TYR A 69 -7.75 13.30 10.72
CA TYR A 69 -6.44 13.55 11.31
C TYR A 69 -6.61 14.42 12.55
N GLU A 70 -5.88 14.03 13.61
CA GLU A 70 -5.84 14.75 14.89
C GLU A 70 -4.37 15.01 15.25
N ASN A 71 -3.89 16.22 14.97
CA ASN A 71 -2.51 16.66 15.18
C ASN A 71 -1.47 15.69 14.56
N PHE A 72 -1.72 15.27 13.31
CA PHE A 72 -0.85 14.34 12.61
C PHE A 72 0.27 15.07 11.87
N SER A 73 1.51 14.58 12.04
CA SER A 73 2.69 15.00 11.29
C SER A 73 3.33 13.78 10.66
N GLY A 74 3.57 13.83 9.35
CA GLY A 74 4.13 12.72 8.58
C GLY A 74 3.54 12.62 7.18
N THR A 75 3.91 11.55 6.47
CA THR A 75 3.50 11.30 5.10
C THR A 75 2.85 9.93 4.97
N GLU A 76 1.72 9.85 4.28
CA GLU A 76 1.09 8.60 3.90
C GLU A 76 1.05 8.44 2.38
N TYR A 77 1.65 7.37 1.87
CA TYR A 77 1.59 6.98 0.45
C TYR A 77 0.40 6.05 0.26
N LEU A 78 -0.68 6.59 -0.33
CA LEU A 78 -2.01 5.99 -0.32
C LEU A 78 -2.22 5.00 -1.47
N PHE A 79 -1.86 5.40 -2.69
CA PHE A 79 -2.03 4.61 -3.92
C PHE A 79 -0.78 4.76 -4.77
N GLY A 80 -0.41 3.75 -5.54
CA GLY A 80 0.78 3.84 -6.38
C GLY A 80 1.54 2.55 -6.62
N GLY A 81 2.69 2.69 -7.26
CA GLY A 81 3.60 1.60 -7.57
C GLY A 81 4.75 2.01 -8.47
N THR A 82 5.65 1.05 -8.67
CA THR A 82 6.81 1.14 -9.58
C THR A 82 6.52 0.41 -10.86
N GLY A 83 6.86 1.03 -11.99
CA GLY A 83 6.71 0.43 -13.31
C GLY A 83 5.25 0.39 -13.75
N LEU A 84 4.98 1.01 -14.90
CA LEU A 84 3.63 1.03 -15.46
C LEU A 84 3.38 -0.23 -16.29
N ILE A 85 2.86 -1.26 -15.64
CA ILE A 85 2.28 -2.43 -16.31
C ILE A 85 0.81 -2.45 -15.93
N ARG A 86 -0.02 -1.77 -16.71
CA ARG A 86 -1.46 -1.67 -16.47
C ARG A 86 -2.23 -1.91 -17.76
N GLU A 87 -3.15 -2.89 -17.72
CA GLU A 87 -4.01 -3.21 -18.86
C GLU A 87 -5.15 -2.19 -19.03
N LYS A 88 -5.57 -1.54 -17.94
CA LYS A 88 -6.78 -0.68 -17.86
C LYS A 88 -6.55 0.79 -18.21
N GLY A 89 -5.58 1.10 -19.08
CA GLY A 89 -5.20 2.47 -19.41
C GLY A 89 -4.43 3.18 -18.27
N ASN A 90 -3.93 4.37 -18.55
CA ASN A 90 -2.97 5.06 -17.67
C ASN A 90 -3.50 6.35 -17.05
N ASP A 91 -4.68 6.80 -17.46
CA ASP A 91 -5.35 7.95 -16.87
C ASP A 91 -6.42 7.45 -15.89
N LEU A 92 -6.23 7.78 -14.62
CA LEU A 92 -7.12 7.43 -13.53
C LEU A 92 -7.88 8.67 -13.06
N THR A 93 -9.12 8.48 -12.64
CA THR A 93 -9.92 9.56 -12.06
C THR A 93 -9.80 9.52 -10.56
N VAL A 94 -9.26 10.60 -9.98
CA VAL A 94 -9.18 10.80 -8.53
C VAL A 94 -10.28 11.79 -8.14
N THR A 95 -11.23 11.36 -7.32
CA THR A 95 -12.18 12.27 -6.67
C THR A 95 -11.79 12.40 -5.21
N TYR A 96 -11.63 13.63 -4.72
CA TYR A 96 -11.23 13.86 -3.35
C TYR A 96 -12.09 14.93 -2.67
N LYS A 97 -12.13 14.86 -1.34
CA LYS A 97 -12.65 15.88 -0.44
C LYS A 97 -11.65 16.02 0.71
N LEU A 98 -10.92 17.13 0.69
CA LEU A 98 -9.99 17.53 1.74
C LEU A 98 -10.64 18.64 2.57
N LYS A 99 -10.64 18.48 3.89
CA LYS A 99 -11.03 19.52 4.84
C LYS A 99 -9.84 19.79 5.76
N ALA A 100 -9.32 21.00 5.72
CA ALA A 100 -8.26 21.48 6.57
C ALA A 100 -8.84 22.37 7.67
N ASP A 101 -8.70 21.96 8.93
CA ASP A 101 -9.17 22.73 10.10
C ASP A 101 -8.00 23.49 10.76
N SER A 102 -6.83 22.87 10.91
CA SER A 102 -5.58 23.51 11.35
C SER A 102 -4.34 22.74 10.90
N GLY A 103 -3.15 23.32 11.09
CA GLY A 103 -1.89 22.75 10.60
C GLY A 103 -1.72 22.92 9.09
N SER A 104 -0.79 22.18 8.50
CA SER A 104 -0.56 22.17 7.05
C SER A 104 -0.75 20.78 6.45
N VAL A 105 -1.19 20.74 5.19
CA VAL A 105 -1.43 19.51 4.44
C VAL A 105 -1.06 19.71 2.98
N ARG A 106 -0.52 18.68 2.34
CA ARG A 106 -0.27 18.61 0.90
C ARG A 106 -0.73 17.26 0.39
N LEU A 107 -1.76 17.24 -0.44
CA LEU A 107 -2.14 16.09 -1.26
C LEU A 107 -1.48 16.24 -2.63
N TYR A 108 -0.68 15.28 -3.06
CA TYR A 108 0.09 15.37 -4.31
C TYR A 108 0.26 14.01 -4.99
N GLN A 109 0.56 14.06 -6.29
CA GLN A 109 1.06 12.93 -7.05
C GLN A 109 2.59 13.03 -7.16
N THR A 110 3.30 11.91 -7.02
CA THR A 110 4.70 11.78 -7.46
C THR A 110 4.78 11.09 -8.82
N ARG A 111 5.79 11.47 -9.61
CA ARG A 111 6.18 10.85 -10.88
C ARG A 111 7.71 10.74 -10.92
N GLY A 112 8.26 9.60 -10.54
CA GLY A 112 9.68 9.51 -10.21
C GLY A 112 10.03 10.44 -9.06
N THR A 113 10.89 11.43 -9.33
CA THR A 113 11.29 12.46 -8.36
C THR A 113 10.42 13.72 -8.42
N ASP A 114 9.55 13.86 -9.43
CA ASP A 114 8.74 15.06 -9.61
C ASP A 114 7.46 14.98 -8.76
N GLU A 115 7.05 16.10 -8.18
CA GLU A 115 5.82 16.24 -7.42
C GLU A 115 4.85 17.18 -8.13
N GLN A 116 3.58 16.77 -8.20
CA GLN A 116 2.49 17.61 -8.67
C GLN A 116 1.45 17.76 -7.56
N LEU A 117 1.28 19.00 -7.09
CA LEU A 117 0.27 19.34 -6.08
C LEU A 117 -1.15 19.12 -6.63
N ILE A 118 -1.98 18.46 -5.84
CA ILE A 118 -3.41 18.26 -6.09
C ILE A 118 -4.23 19.24 -5.24
N ALA A 119 -3.92 19.34 -3.94
CA ALA A 119 -4.53 20.30 -3.02
C ALA A 119 -3.67 20.50 -1.75
N ASP A 120 -3.66 21.71 -1.20
CA ASP A 120 -3.02 22.06 0.07
C ASP A 120 -3.96 22.81 1.04
N THR A 121 -5.23 22.93 0.67
CA THR A 121 -6.28 23.57 1.47
C THR A 121 -7.60 22.83 1.31
N SER A 122 -8.63 23.26 2.05
CA SER A 122 -9.98 22.68 1.96
C SER A 122 -10.52 22.78 0.52
N ALA A 123 -10.73 21.63 -0.11
CA ALA A 123 -11.21 21.54 -1.49
C ALA A 123 -11.97 20.23 -1.72
N SER A 124 -12.81 20.21 -2.75
CA SER A 124 -13.46 19.00 -3.24
C SER A 124 -13.49 19.08 -4.75
N ASP A 125 -12.78 18.19 -5.42
CA ASP A 125 -12.63 18.23 -6.87
C ASP A 125 -12.29 16.85 -7.44
N THR A 126 -12.17 16.81 -8.76
CA THR A 126 -11.66 15.68 -9.51
C THR A 126 -10.31 16.03 -10.15
N TYR A 127 -9.36 15.12 -10.04
CA TYR A 127 -8.02 15.23 -10.62
C TYR A 127 -7.77 14.02 -11.53
N ILE A 128 -7.16 14.25 -12.70
CA ILE A 128 -6.74 13.17 -13.59
C ILE A 128 -5.31 12.77 -13.23
N LEU A 129 -5.19 11.58 -12.65
CA LEU A 129 -3.92 10.97 -12.33
C LEU A 129 -3.38 10.25 -13.57
N SER A 130 -2.48 10.89 -14.29
CA SER A 130 -1.77 10.25 -15.40
C SER A 130 -0.56 9.49 -14.88
N LEU A 131 -0.56 8.18 -15.08
CA LEU A 131 0.53 7.29 -14.73
C LEU A 131 1.60 7.31 -15.82
N THR A 132 2.86 7.33 -15.39
CA THR A 132 4.05 7.24 -16.26
C THR A 132 4.77 5.91 -16.03
N SER A 133 5.70 5.53 -16.90
CA SER A 133 6.51 4.31 -16.69
C SER A 133 7.41 4.35 -15.45
N GLN A 134 7.58 5.53 -14.84
CA GLN A 134 8.33 5.71 -13.60
C GLN A 134 7.49 5.30 -12.37
N ASP A 135 8.03 5.56 -11.19
CA ASP A 135 7.28 5.51 -9.93
C ASP A 135 6.11 6.48 -9.97
N ASN A 136 4.91 6.05 -9.56
CA ASN A 136 3.78 6.97 -9.41
C ASN A 136 3.08 6.71 -8.08
N TYR A 137 2.91 7.75 -7.26
CA TYR A 137 2.22 7.63 -5.98
C TYR A 137 1.28 8.81 -5.75
N ILE A 138 0.15 8.57 -5.10
CA ILE A 138 -0.64 9.61 -4.44
C ILE A 138 -0.24 9.61 -2.97
N ALA A 139 0.19 10.75 -2.47
CA ALA A 139 0.61 10.92 -1.09
C ALA A 139 -0.09 12.11 -0.44
N ILE A 140 -0.26 12.00 0.87
CA ILE A 140 -0.64 13.12 1.73
C ILE A 140 0.50 13.36 2.74
N GLU A 141 1.01 14.58 2.77
CA GLU A 141 2.01 15.04 3.74
C GLU A 141 1.37 16.07 4.65
N CYS A 142 1.62 15.96 5.95
CA CYS A 142 0.98 16.74 7.00
C CYS A 142 2.00 17.25 8.02
N ASP A 143 1.74 18.43 8.58
CA ASP A 143 2.45 18.99 9.74
C ASP A 143 1.44 19.59 10.73
N ASP A 144 1.36 18.99 11.92
CA ASP A 144 0.38 19.26 12.99
C ASP A 144 -1.06 19.38 12.46
N PHE A 145 -1.38 18.52 11.48
CA PHE A 145 -2.62 18.63 10.73
C PHE A 145 -3.82 18.11 11.51
N CYS A 146 -4.88 18.92 11.56
CA CYS A 146 -6.21 18.53 11.98
C CYS A 146 -7.19 18.74 10.81
N GLY A 147 -7.95 17.71 10.48
CA GLY A 147 -8.85 17.76 9.33
C GLY A 147 -9.28 16.38 8.86
N SER A 148 -9.71 16.27 7.61
CA SER A 148 -10.11 14.99 7.03
C SER A 148 -9.83 14.90 5.53
N LEU A 149 -9.60 13.67 5.07
CA LEU A 149 -9.48 13.32 3.65
C LEU A 149 -10.44 12.18 3.34
N GLN A 150 -11.26 12.35 2.31
CA GLN A 150 -11.89 11.26 1.56
C GLN A 150 -11.33 11.28 0.14
N ILE A 151 -10.89 10.14 -0.36
CA ILE A 151 -10.34 10.01 -1.71
C ILE A 151 -10.78 8.69 -2.33
N SER A 152 -11.14 8.72 -3.62
CA SER A 152 -11.42 7.53 -4.42
C SER A 152 -10.69 7.63 -5.76
N VAL A 153 -10.07 6.53 -6.16
CA VAL A 153 -9.33 6.42 -7.42
C VAL A 153 -9.91 5.30 -8.26
N LYS A 154 -10.30 5.62 -9.50
CA LYS A 154 -10.98 4.71 -10.43
C LYS A 154 -10.31 4.69 -11.79
#